data_AF-A0AA40CV77-F1
#
_entry.id   AF-A0AA40CV77-F1
#
_cell.length_a   1.000
_cell.length_b   1.000
_cell.length_c   1.000
_cell.angle_alpha   90.00
_cell.angle_beta   90.00
_cell.angle_gamma   90.00
#
_symmetry.space_group_name_H-M   'P 1'
#
loop_
_entity.id
_entity.type
_entity.pdbx_description
1 polymer ?
#
loop_
_entity_poly.entity_id
_entity_poly.type
_entity_poly.pdbx_seq_one_letter_code
_entity_poly.pdbx_strand_id
1 'polypeptide(L)'
;MYVEDQGSFVNGACEIETSLNPMQLLDRLQSIENELGRVKVIEKGPRNIDLDILLYENEVIETERLSVPHKLMLEREFVLRPLCEMIPDAIPPNTGLEPLQEHLARLPPSDPPLSTMTPLTPTMAPIRALQSDRGTHVMSILNLTPDSFSDGGVNLAPEPNSPAHLAAVKQTILSHIAAGATIIDIGGQSTRPNAPQVSPAEELARILPTIQLLRSLPEAAGVAISIDTYRASVAAAAIAAGAHVINDVSAGLLDPDLLPTVARLGCSVCLMHMRGTPDTMTKLTQYPHGVLRGVADELGARVRVAEAAGIRRWRIILDPGIGFAKTQEQNLELLRRLGELRDVPAFRGLPWLVGSSRKGFVGKITEVKEPRERVMGTAVTVAAAVQGGADIVRVHDVPQMVETVKMSDAIWRF
;
A
#
# COMPACT_ATOMS: atom_id res chain seq x y z
N MET A 1 -9.30 -36.92 -0.10
CA MET A 1 -9.90 -35.99 0.88
C MET A 1 -8.86 -34.91 1.16
N TYR A 2 -9.23 -33.63 1.23
CA TYR A 2 -8.28 -32.58 1.63
C TYR A 2 -8.08 -32.63 3.15
N VAL A 3 -6.91 -32.23 3.65
CA VAL A 3 -6.67 -32.12 5.09
C VAL A 3 -7.26 -30.79 5.56
N GLU A 4 -8.21 -30.80 6.49
CA GLU A 4 -8.85 -29.58 7.01
C GLU A 4 -8.13 -29.04 8.25
N ASP A 5 -7.48 -29.91 9.02
CA ASP A 5 -6.64 -29.54 10.17
C ASP A 5 -5.20 -29.19 9.72
N GLN A 6 -5.06 -28.05 9.04
CA GLN A 6 -3.77 -27.49 8.62
C GLN A 6 -3.80 -25.96 8.63
N GLY A 7 -2.62 -25.33 8.57
CA GLY A 7 -2.52 -23.88 8.44
C GLY A 7 -3.12 -23.34 7.14
N SER A 8 -3.49 -22.06 7.12
CA SER A 8 -4.02 -21.40 5.93
C SER A 8 -3.00 -21.33 4.80
N PHE A 9 -3.45 -21.47 3.56
CA PHE A 9 -2.63 -21.34 2.37
C PHE A 9 -2.38 -19.88 2.01
N VAL A 10 -1.16 -19.59 1.55
CA VAL A 10 -0.85 -18.37 0.78
C VAL A 10 -0.86 -18.75 -0.69
N ASN A 11 -1.72 -18.10 -1.47
CA ASN A 11 -1.90 -18.37 -2.90
C ASN A 11 -1.51 -17.15 -3.72
N GLY A 12 -1.08 -17.38 -4.96
CA GLY A 12 -0.81 -16.34 -5.93
C GLY A 12 -0.81 -16.91 -7.35
N ALA A 13 -0.98 -16.03 -8.32
CA ALA A 13 -0.78 -16.33 -9.72
C ALA A 13 0.26 -15.35 -10.27
N CYS A 14 1.05 -15.80 -11.25
CA CYS A 14 1.96 -14.94 -11.99
C CYS A 14 1.92 -15.32 -13.46
N GLU A 15 1.97 -14.31 -14.31
CA GLU A 15 2.22 -14.45 -15.74
C GLU A 15 3.73 -14.43 -15.98
N ILE A 16 4.20 -15.31 -16.85
CA ILE A 16 5.62 -15.40 -17.23
C ILE A 16 5.75 -15.50 -18.74
N GLU A 17 6.86 -14.97 -19.26
CA GLU A 17 7.32 -15.24 -20.62
C GLU A 17 8.44 -16.27 -20.58
N THR A 18 8.39 -17.30 -21.42
CA THR A 18 9.35 -18.40 -21.41
C THR A 18 9.55 -19.00 -22.79
N SER A 19 10.76 -19.50 -23.06
CA SER A 19 11.08 -20.28 -24.27
C SER A 19 10.94 -21.80 -24.05
N LEU A 20 10.58 -22.23 -22.82
CA LEU A 20 10.41 -23.64 -22.48
C LEU A 20 9.04 -24.13 -22.96
N ASN A 21 8.99 -25.29 -23.61
CA ASN A 21 7.72 -25.95 -23.89
C ASN A 21 7.03 -26.40 -22.59
N PRO A 22 5.73 -26.75 -22.61
CA PRO A 22 4.96 -27.04 -21.40
C PRO A 22 5.55 -28.16 -20.51
N MET A 23 6.11 -29.21 -21.10
CA MET A 23 6.75 -30.30 -20.33
C MET A 23 8.08 -29.86 -19.72
N GLN A 24 8.89 -29.09 -20.44
CA GLN A 24 10.11 -28.50 -19.92
C GLN A 24 9.84 -27.49 -18.80
N LEU A 25 8.75 -26.72 -18.93
CA LEU A 25 8.30 -25.82 -17.87
C LEU A 25 7.86 -26.60 -16.63
N LEU A 26 7.09 -27.68 -16.79
CA LEU A 26 6.70 -28.55 -15.68
C LEU A 26 7.92 -29.12 -14.95
N ASP A 27 8.91 -29.66 -15.69
CA ASP A 27 10.15 -30.17 -15.12
C ASP A 27 10.91 -29.07 -14.37
N ARG A 28 10.93 -27.84 -14.90
CA ARG A 28 11.57 -26.68 -14.26
C ARG A 28 10.87 -26.28 -12.96
N LEU A 29 9.53 -26.24 -12.94
CA LEU A 29 8.75 -25.95 -11.73
C LEU A 29 9.00 -26.99 -10.65
N GLN A 30 9.00 -28.28 -11.01
CA GLN A 30 9.31 -29.38 -10.08
C GLN A 30 10.73 -29.28 -9.50
N SER A 31 11.72 -28.84 -10.30
CA SER A 31 13.07 -28.56 -9.81
C SER A 31 13.05 -27.46 -8.74
N ILE A 32 12.33 -26.36 -9.00
CA ILE A 32 12.23 -25.23 -8.06
C ILE A 32 11.58 -25.66 -6.74
N GLU A 33 10.51 -26.47 -6.79
CA GLU A 33 9.88 -26.99 -5.58
C GLU A 33 10.85 -27.85 -4.75
N ASN A 34 11.64 -28.71 -5.42
CA ASN A 34 12.62 -29.56 -4.76
C ASN A 34 13.76 -28.73 -4.14
N GLU A 35 14.25 -27.70 -4.85
CA GLU A 35 15.26 -26.76 -4.35
C GLU A 35 14.78 -26.00 -3.11
N LEU A 36 13.48 -25.69 -3.03
CA LEU A 36 12.84 -25.04 -1.88
C LEU A 36 12.42 -26.03 -0.78
N GLY A 37 12.83 -27.29 -0.88
CA GLY A 37 12.64 -28.29 0.18
C GLY A 37 11.23 -28.84 0.25
N ARG A 38 10.64 -29.26 -0.88
CA ARG A 38 9.37 -29.99 -0.94
C ARG A 38 9.42 -31.27 -0.08
N VAL A 39 8.88 -31.22 1.13
CA VAL A 39 8.66 -32.41 1.98
C VAL A 39 7.20 -32.83 1.86
N LYS A 40 6.92 -33.85 1.05
CA LYS A 40 5.56 -34.40 0.91
C LYS A 40 5.30 -35.41 2.04
N VAL A 41 4.87 -34.92 3.21
CA VAL A 41 4.59 -35.79 4.38
C VAL A 41 3.25 -36.52 4.24
N ILE A 42 2.23 -35.85 3.67
CA ILE A 42 0.86 -36.38 3.52
C ILE A 42 0.32 -36.01 2.13
N GLU A 43 -0.38 -36.94 1.48
CA GLU A 43 -1.06 -36.66 0.20
C GLU A 43 -2.16 -35.60 0.42
N LYS A 44 -2.08 -34.47 -0.32
CA LYS A 44 -2.96 -33.28 -0.14
C LYS A 44 -2.87 -32.61 1.25
N GLY A 45 -1.79 -32.85 1.99
CA GLY A 45 -1.44 -32.12 3.21
C GLY A 45 -0.58 -30.87 2.95
N PRO A 46 -0.12 -30.20 4.02
CA PRO A 46 0.62 -28.95 3.93
C PRO A 46 1.95 -29.13 3.20
N ARG A 47 2.34 -28.12 2.40
CA ARG A 47 3.58 -28.08 1.63
C ARG A 47 4.22 -26.71 1.76
N ASN A 48 5.56 -26.66 1.70
CA ASN A 48 6.30 -25.40 1.71
C ASN A 48 6.07 -24.59 0.42
N ILE A 49 5.86 -25.25 -0.71
CA ILE A 49 5.51 -24.64 -2.01
C ILE A 49 4.84 -25.68 -2.94
N ASP A 50 3.95 -25.21 -3.81
CA ASP A 50 3.30 -25.97 -4.90
C ASP A 50 3.20 -25.04 -6.12
N LEU A 51 3.69 -25.46 -7.28
CA LEU A 51 3.74 -24.67 -8.51
C LEU A 51 3.03 -25.40 -9.65
N ASP A 52 1.84 -24.90 -10.02
CA ASP A 52 1.00 -25.47 -11.07
C ASP A 52 1.01 -24.60 -12.34
N ILE A 53 0.99 -25.24 -13.52
CA ILE A 53 0.71 -24.57 -14.80
C ILE A 53 -0.80 -24.49 -14.95
N LEU A 54 -1.36 -23.27 -14.86
CA LEU A 54 -2.80 -23.04 -14.97
C LEU A 54 -3.27 -22.96 -16.43
N LEU A 55 -2.57 -22.13 -17.21
CA LEU A 55 -2.79 -21.87 -18.63
C LEU A 55 -1.43 -21.84 -19.33
N TYR A 56 -1.42 -22.15 -20.62
CA TYR A 56 -0.24 -22.03 -21.48
C TYR A 56 -0.71 -21.53 -22.83
N GLU A 57 -0.66 -20.20 -23.01
CA GLU A 57 -1.30 -19.51 -24.13
C GLU A 57 -2.76 -20.00 -24.34
N ASN A 58 -3.12 -20.33 -25.59
CA ASN A 58 -4.41 -20.93 -25.96
C ASN A 58 -4.32 -22.45 -26.21
N GLU A 59 -3.28 -23.12 -25.68
CA GLU A 59 -3.09 -24.56 -25.89
C GLU A 59 -3.97 -25.42 -24.99
N VAL A 60 -4.37 -26.58 -25.52
CA VAL A 60 -4.96 -27.69 -24.75
C VAL A 60 -3.98 -28.83 -24.74
N ILE A 61 -3.51 -29.20 -23.56
CA ILE A 61 -2.48 -30.22 -23.36
C ILE A 61 -3.07 -31.27 -22.44
N GLU A 62 -3.07 -32.52 -22.87
CA GLU A 62 -3.45 -33.66 -22.02
C GLU A 62 -2.41 -34.76 -22.18
N THR A 63 -1.68 -35.02 -21.11
CA THR A 63 -0.69 -36.09 -20.99
C THR A 63 -0.86 -36.79 -19.65
N GLU A 64 -0.15 -37.89 -19.41
CA GLU A 64 -0.15 -38.56 -18.10
C GLU A 64 0.37 -37.67 -16.96
N ARG A 65 1.20 -36.66 -17.28
CA ARG A 65 1.88 -35.79 -16.29
C ARG A 65 1.30 -34.38 -16.17
N LEU A 66 0.67 -33.89 -17.24
CA LEU A 66 0.27 -32.48 -17.39
C LEU A 66 -1.08 -32.38 -18.07
N SER A 67 -1.94 -31.52 -17.51
CA SER A 67 -3.21 -31.12 -18.10
C SER A 67 -3.33 -29.60 -18.06
N VAL A 68 -3.51 -28.98 -19.23
CA VAL A 68 -3.67 -27.53 -19.41
C VAL A 68 -4.88 -27.29 -20.31
N PRO A 69 -5.84 -26.43 -19.91
CA PRO A 69 -5.92 -25.71 -18.64
C PRO A 69 -5.97 -26.64 -17.42
N HIS A 70 -5.47 -26.18 -16.28
CA HIS A 70 -5.42 -27.01 -15.07
C HIS A 70 -6.83 -27.45 -14.65
N LYS A 71 -7.06 -28.76 -14.52
CA LYS A 71 -8.39 -29.40 -14.35
C LYS A 71 -9.29 -28.77 -13.28
N LEU A 72 -8.69 -28.30 -12.18
CA LEU A 72 -9.43 -27.76 -11.03
C LEU A 72 -9.38 -26.23 -10.93
N MET A 73 -8.84 -25.51 -11.92
CA MET A 73 -8.65 -24.06 -11.80
C MET A 73 -9.97 -23.31 -11.67
N LEU A 74 -11.02 -23.76 -12.38
CA LEU A 74 -12.33 -23.11 -12.40
C LEU A 74 -13.19 -23.39 -11.15
N GLU A 75 -12.78 -24.35 -10.32
CA GLU A 75 -13.49 -24.74 -9.09
C GLU A 75 -12.92 -24.03 -7.84
N ARG A 76 -11.82 -23.29 -7.98
CA ARG A 76 -11.01 -22.79 -6.85
C ARG A 76 -10.94 -21.27 -6.87
N GLU A 77 -11.60 -20.64 -5.90
CA GLU A 77 -11.58 -19.18 -5.77
C GLU A 77 -10.16 -18.63 -5.57
N PHE A 78 -9.33 -19.31 -4.77
CA PHE A 78 -7.94 -18.91 -4.52
C PHE A 78 -7.02 -19.04 -5.75
N VAL A 79 -7.49 -19.69 -6.82
CA VAL A 79 -6.85 -19.74 -8.14
C VAL A 79 -7.43 -18.65 -9.04
N LEU A 80 -8.77 -18.59 -9.17
CA LEU A 80 -9.43 -17.64 -10.07
C LEU A 80 -9.28 -16.18 -9.67
N ARG A 81 -9.25 -15.88 -8.37
CA ARG A 81 -9.16 -14.51 -7.88
C ARG A 81 -7.87 -13.80 -8.32
N PRO A 82 -6.66 -14.32 -8.04
CA PRO A 82 -5.44 -13.69 -8.53
C PRO A 82 -5.30 -13.74 -10.07
N LEU A 83 -5.89 -14.73 -10.74
CA LEU A 83 -5.98 -14.75 -12.22
C LEU A 83 -6.82 -13.59 -12.76
N CYS A 84 -8.01 -13.35 -12.18
CA CYS A 84 -8.90 -12.27 -12.59
C CYS A 84 -8.36 -10.87 -12.27
N GLU A 85 -7.38 -10.75 -11.37
CA GLU A 85 -6.66 -9.49 -11.15
C GLU A 85 -5.74 -9.13 -12.34
N MET A 86 -5.31 -10.12 -13.13
CA MET A 86 -4.43 -9.93 -14.30
C MET A 86 -5.17 -10.02 -15.64
N ILE A 87 -6.01 -11.05 -15.80
CA ILE A 87 -6.64 -11.42 -17.08
C ILE A 87 -8.14 -11.75 -16.92
N PRO A 88 -8.97 -10.84 -16.36
CA PRO A 88 -10.38 -11.12 -16.04
C PRO A 88 -11.24 -11.54 -17.24
N ASP A 89 -10.92 -11.00 -18.43
CA ASP A 89 -11.68 -11.22 -19.65
C ASP A 89 -11.17 -12.41 -20.49
N ALA A 90 -10.10 -13.09 -20.06
CA ALA A 90 -9.58 -14.24 -20.77
C ALA A 90 -10.56 -15.42 -20.73
N ILE A 91 -10.69 -16.13 -21.86
CA ILE A 91 -11.51 -17.33 -22.00
C ILE A 91 -10.56 -18.53 -22.09
N PRO A 92 -10.49 -19.39 -21.06
CA PRO A 92 -9.61 -20.55 -21.11
C PRO A 92 -10.01 -21.52 -22.23
N PRO A 93 -9.05 -22.16 -22.91
CA PRO A 93 -9.34 -23.08 -23.99
C PRO A 93 -10.06 -24.34 -23.47
N ASN A 94 -11.04 -24.84 -24.24
CA ASN A 94 -11.81 -26.05 -23.91
C ASN A 94 -12.64 -25.96 -22.59
N THR A 95 -12.96 -24.75 -22.11
CA THR A 95 -13.80 -24.56 -20.90
C THR A 95 -15.14 -23.85 -21.18
N GLY A 96 -15.47 -23.58 -22.44
CA GLY A 96 -16.67 -22.85 -22.85
C GLY A 96 -16.35 -21.53 -23.57
N LEU A 97 -17.31 -20.61 -23.59
CA LEU A 97 -17.17 -19.25 -24.17
C LEU A 97 -17.20 -18.15 -23.10
N GLU A 98 -17.05 -18.52 -21.83
CA GLU A 98 -17.22 -17.60 -20.71
C GLU A 98 -15.86 -17.09 -20.20
N PRO A 99 -15.75 -15.78 -19.88
CA PRO A 99 -14.55 -15.22 -19.27
C PRO A 99 -14.28 -15.73 -17.84
N LEU A 100 -13.02 -15.69 -17.42
CA LEU A 100 -12.59 -16.06 -16.06
C LEU A 100 -13.39 -15.37 -14.95
N GLN A 101 -13.73 -14.08 -15.12
CA GLN A 101 -14.51 -13.33 -14.14
C GLN A 101 -15.93 -13.90 -13.92
N GLU A 102 -16.55 -14.49 -14.95
CA GLU A 102 -17.88 -15.13 -14.83
C GLU A 102 -17.78 -16.45 -14.06
N HIS A 103 -16.70 -17.20 -14.24
CA HIS A 103 -16.42 -18.37 -13.42
C HIS A 103 -16.21 -17.99 -11.95
N LEU A 104 -15.42 -16.93 -11.67
CA LEU A 104 -15.22 -16.44 -10.32
C LEU A 104 -16.52 -15.97 -9.66
N ALA A 105 -17.38 -15.27 -10.40
CA ALA A 105 -18.66 -14.76 -9.89
C ALA A 105 -19.65 -15.86 -9.48
N ARG A 106 -19.52 -17.08 -10.03
CA ARG A 106 -20.36 -18.24 -9.68
C ARG A 106 -19.86 -19.03 -8.48
N LEU A 107 -18.59 -18.88 -8.10
CA LEU A 107 -18.06 -19.56 -6.93
C LEU A 107 -18.62 -18.91 -5.65
N PRO A 108 -18.93 -19.72 -4.61
CA PRO A 108 -19.22 -19.16 -3.31
C PRO A 108 -17.99 -18.39 -2.81
N PRO A 109 -18.15 -17.16 -2.28
CA PRO A 109 -17.02 -16.43 -1.72
C PRO A 109 -16.51 -17.13 -0.46
N SER A 110 -15.19 -17.10 -0.26
CA SER A 110 -14.57 -17.59 0.98
C SER A 110 -15.07 -16.81 2.18
N ASP A 111 -15.22 -17.53 3.30
CA ASP A 111 -15.48 -16.96 4.62
C ASP A 111 -14.42 -17.49 5.61
N PRO A 112 -13.46 -16.65 6.06
CA PRO A 112 -13.33 -15.22 5.76
C PRO A 112 -12.87 -14.95 4.30
N PRO A 113 -13.12 -13.75 3.76
CA PRO A 113 -12.80 -13.42 2.37
C PRO A 113 -11.30 -13.49 2.09
N LEU A 114 -10.91 -14.02 0.93
CA LEU A 114 -9.52 -14.00 0.48
C LEU A 114 -9.01 -12.55 0.43
N SER A 115 -7.88 -12.29 1.07
CA SER A 115 -7.26 -10.98 1.12
C SER A 115 -5.83 -11.01 0.65
N THR A 116 -5.44 -10.02 -0.16
CA THR A 116 -4.04 -9.74 -0.47
C THR A 116 -3.26 -9.53 0.82
N MET A 117 -2.04 -10.07 0.89
CA MET A 117 -1.12 -9.91 2.02
C MET A 117 -0.08 -8.86 1.66
N THR A 118 -0.25 -7.63 2.15
CA THR A 118 0.68 -6.53 1.87
C THR A 118 1.69 -6.37 3.01
N PRO A 119 2.95 -6.80 2.83
CA PRO A 119 3.96 -6.66 3.89
C PRO A 119 4.38 -5.21 4.04
N LEU A 120 4.50 -4.72 5.28
CA LEU A 120 5.14 -3.43 5.57
C LEU A 120 6.60 -3.63 5.99
N THR A 121 6.86 -4.60 6.86
CA THR A 121 8.19 -5.00 7.31
C THR A 121 8.25 -6.53 7.41
N PRO A 122 9.45 -7.14 7.55
CA PRO A 122 9.58 -8.57 7.82
C PRO A 122 9.05 -9.02 9.20
N THR A 123 8.89 -8.09 10.15
CA THR A 123 8.53 -8.38 11.55
C THR A 123 7.05 -8.12 11.86
N MET A 124 6.36 -7.39 10.99
CA MET A 124 4.94 -7.08 11.14
C MET A 124 4.07 -8.07 10.37
N ALA A 125 2.89 -8.36 10.90
CA ALA A 125 1.86 -9.03 10.13
C ALA A 125 1.51 -8.17 8.89
N PRO A 126 1.35 -8.78 7.70
CA PRO A 126 0.98 -8.05 6.50
C PRO A 126 -0.45 -7.50 6.63
N ILE A 127 -0.71 -6.37 6.00
CA ILE A 127 -2.06 -5.82 5.90
C ILE A 127 -2.91 -6.79 5.06
N ARG A 128 -4.07 -7.17 5.60
CA ARG A 128 -5.09 -7.97 4.93
C ARG A 128 -6.37 -7.15 4.81
N ALA A 129 -6.43 -6.27 3.81
CA ALA A 129 -7.44 -5.23 3.65
C ALA A 129 -8.90 -5.72 3.54
N LEU A 130 -9.12 -7.01 3.22
CA LEU A 130 -10.47 -7.58 3.11
C LEU A 130 -10.94 -8.33 4.37
N GLN A 131 -10.06 -8.55 5.35
CA GLN A 131 -10.44 -9.19 6.61
C GLN A 131 -11.23 -8.22 7.49
N SER A 132 -12.32 -8.68 8.12
CA SER A 132 -13.20 -7.84 8.94
C SER A 132 -12.53 -7.41 10.25
N ASP A 133 -11.70 -8.28 10.83
CA ASP A 133 -11.01 -8.10 12.12
C ASP A 133 -9.67 -7.35 12.03
N ARG A 134 -9.31 -6.85 10.84
CA ARG A 134 -8.03 -6.18 10.63
C ARG A 134 -7.96 -4.88 11.44
N GLY A 135 -6.79 -4.55 12.00
CA GLY A 135 -6.54 -3.28 12.71
C GLY A 135 -6.11 -2.13 11.78
N THR A 136 -6.42 -0.89 12.13
CA THR A 136 -5.97 0.29 11.36
C THR A 136 -4.59 0.70 11.84
N HIS A 137 -3.65 0.86 10.91
CA HIS A 137 -2.32 1.36 11.21
C HIS A 137 -2.31 2.88 11.32
N VAL A 138 -1.70 3.38 12.39
CA VAL A 138 -1.41 4.82 12.53
C VAL A 138 -0.01 5.11 12.01
N MET A 139 0.04 5.91 10.93
CA MET A 139 1.26 6.44 10.33
C MET A 139 1.54 7.85 10.86
N SER A 140 2.58 7.98 11.66
CA SER A 140 3.02 9.24 12.22
C SER A 140 3.82 10.06 11.21
N ILE A 141 3.41 11.31 11.00
CA ILE A 141 4.14 12.26 10.16
C ILE A 141 5.33 12.83 10.92
N LEU A 142 6.53 12.70 10.36
CA LEU A 142 7.76 13.30 10.84
C LEU A 142 8.42 14.12 9.71
N ASN A 143 8.10 15.40 9.67
CA ASN A 143 8.70 16.34 8.71
C ASN A 143 10.03 16.87 9.26
N LEU A 144 11.12 16.67 8.51
CA LEU A 144 12.47 17.12 8.86
C LEU A 144 12.89 18.37 8.07
N THR A 145 11.91 19.19 7.72
CA THR A 145 12.13 20.49 7.08
C THR A 145 12.33 21.59 8.14
N PRO A 146 13.11 22.65 7.87
CA PRO A 146 13.29 23.75 8.83
C PRO A 146 11.96 24.38 9.28
N ASP A 147 11.00 24.52 8.36
CA ASP A 147 9.70 25.17 8.60
C ASP A 147 8.69 24.29 9.35
N SER A 148 8.92 22.99 9.48
CA SER A 148 7.97 22.08 10.14
C SER A 148 8.08 22.05 11.66
N PHE A 149 9.17 22.59 12.22
CA PHE A 149 9.32 22.70 13.68
C PHE A 149 8.40 23.76 14.31
N SER A 150 7.84 24.68 13.52
CA SER A 150 6.79 25.58 13.98
C SER A 150 5.39 24.94 14.02
N ASP A 151 5.18 23.78 13.39
CA ASP A 151 3.89 23.09 13.33
C ASP A 151 3.64 22.15 14.53
N GLY A 152 4.34 22.30 15.65
CA GLY A 152 4.03 21.59 16.90
C GLY A 152 4.99 20.48 17.30
N GLY A 153 6.18 20.39 16.67
CA GLY A 153 7.34 19.73 17.26
C GLY A 153 8.01 20.65 18.28
N VAL A 154 8.58 20.09 19.34
CA VAL A 154 9.27 20.85 20.38
C VAL A 154 10.38 21.71 19.77
N ASN A 155 10.25 23.04 19.88
CA ASN A 155 11.24 24.05 19.46
C ASN A 155 12.55 23.89 20.24
N LEU A 156 13.52 23.07 19.81
CA LEU A 156 14.80 22.98 20.51
C LEU A 156 16.07 22.77 19.68
N ALA A 157 16.04 22.79 18.35
CA ALA A 157 17.30 22.73 17.59
C ALA A 157 17.28 23.60 16.32
N PRO A 158 18.09 24.68 16.28
CA PRO A 158 18.17 25.57 15.11
C PRO A 158 18.89 24.93 13.91
N GLU A 159 19.67 23.85 14.12
CA GLU A 159 20.39 23.17 13.05
C GLU A 159 19.89 21.74 12.80
N PRO A 160 19.42 21.43 11.58
CA PRO A 160 19.09 20.07 11.16
C PRO A 160 20.25 19.11 11.43
N ASN A 161 19.91 17.93 11.95
CA ASN A 161 20.83 16.84 12.31
C ASN A 161 21.88 17.13 13.39
N SER A 162 21.80 18.28 14.08
CA SER A 162 22.57 18.48 15.30
C SER A 162 22.22 17.41 16.37
N PRO A 163 23.11 17.12 17.32
CA PRO A 163 22.81 16.17 18.41
C PRO A 163 21.52 16.53 19.18
N ALA A 164 21.25 17.82 19.38
CA ALA A 164 20.02 18.30 20.01
C ALA A 164 18.78 18.02 19.12
N HIS A 165 18.89 18.23 17.81
CA HIS A 165 17.82 17.90 16.86
C HIS A 165 17.49 16.41 16.90
N LEU A 166 18.50 15.55 16.81
CA LEU A 166 18.30 14.10 16.83
C LEU A 166 17.75 13.61 18.18
N ALA A 167 18.14 14.25 19.30
CA ALA A 167 17.55 13.95 20.61
C ALA A 167 16.06 14.32 20.68
N ALA A 168 15.67 15.48 20.14
CA ALA A 168 14.27 15.90 20.05
C ALA A 168 13.46 14.96 19.14
N VAL A 169 13.99 14.63 17.96
CA VAL A 169 13.38 13.66 17.03
C VAL A 169 13.23 12.29 17.69
N LYS A 170 14.24 11.80 18.40
CA LYS A 170 14.17 10.56 19.18
C LYS A 170 13.02 10.60 20.18
N GLN A 171 12.89 11.68 20.95
CA GLN A 171 11.83 11.79 21.95
C GLN A 171 10.44 11.80 21.33
N THR A 172 10.25 12.51 20.22
CA THR A 172 8.99 12.51 19.46
C THR A 172 8.65 11.11 18.94
N ILE A 173 9.62 10.43 18.32
CA ILE A 173 9.45 9.06 17.81
C ILE A 173 9.04 8.11 18.95
N LEU A 174 9.77 8.11 20.06
CA LEU A 174 9.47 7.24 21.20
C LEU A 174 8.07 7.53 21.77
N SER A 175 7.68 8.81 21.85
CA SER A 175 6.33 9.18 22.28
C SER A 175 5.25 8.68 21.32
N HIS A 176 5.50 8.73 20.01
CA HIS A 176 4.53 8.28 19.01
C HIS A 176 4.41 6.75 18.99
N ILE A 177 5.52 6.03 19.12
CA ILE A 177 5.54 4.57 19.26
C ILE A 177 4.80 4.15 20.53
N ALA A 178 5.10 4.78 21.67
CA ALA A 178 4.43 4.50 22.94
C ALA A 178 2.92 4.77 22.88
N ALA A 179 2.49 5.77 22.10
CA ALA A 179 1.09 6.05 21.87
C ALA A 179 0.39 5.01 20.98
N GLY A 180 1.13 4.26 20.14
CA GLY A 180 0.60 3.21 19.27
C GLY A 180 0.80 3.44 17.77
N ALA A 181 1.66 4.37 17.36
CA ALA A 181 2.06 4.46 15.94
C ALA A 181 2.79 3.19 15.52
N THR A 182 2.37 2.62 14.39
CA THR A 182 2.98 1.42 13.80
C THR A 182 3.81 1.73 12.56
N ILE A 183 3.75 2.97 12.06
CA ILE A 183 4.54 3.46 10.94
C ILE A 183 5.03 4.88 11.28
N ILE A 184 6.31 5.17 11.04
CA ILE A 184 6.87 6.53 11.06
C ILE A 184 7.17 6.93 9.62
N ASP A 185 6.58 8.02 9.16
CA ASP A 185 6.74 8.55 7.80
C ASP A 185 7.61 9.80 7.80
N ILE A 186 8.80 9.68 7.20
CA ILE A 186 9.86 10.68 7.25
C ILE A 186 9.86 11.48 5.95
N GLY A 187 9.67 12.79 6.04
CA GLY A 187 9.71 13.71 4.91
C GLY A 187 10.88 14.69 5.00
N GLY A 188 11.79 14.66 4.02
CA GLY A 188 12.89 15.63 3.89
C GLY A 188 12.58 16.83 2.99
N GLN A 189 11.56 16.70 2.13
CA GLN A 189 11.08 17.71 1.19
C GLN A 189 9.62 18.06 1.51
N SER A 190 9.32 19.36 1.56
CA SER A 190 7.93 19.81 1.73
C SER A 190 7.16 19.66 0.43
N THR A 191 5.98 19.06 0.51
CA THR A 191 5.01 18.93 -0.60
C THR A 191 3.91 20.00 -0.52
N ARG A 192 4.10 21.04 0.30
CA ARG A 192 3.18 22.19 0.39
C ARG A 192 3.35 23.10 -0.82
N PRO A 193 2.26 23.75 -1.29
CA PRO A 193 2.36 24.74 -2.36
C PRO A 193 3.37 25.86 -2.04
N ASN A 194 4.21 26.20 -3.02
CA ASN A 194 5.24 27.24 -2.95
C ASN A 194 6.37 26.98 -1.93
N ALA A 195 6.50 25.76 -1.41
CA ALA A 195 7.63 25.42 -0.56
C ALA A 195 8.92 25.31 -1.39
N PRO A 196 10.07 25.80 -0.88
CA PRO A 196 11.34 25.65 -1.57
C PRO A 196 11.65 24.17 -1.88
N GLN A 197 12.04 23.91 -3.12
CA GLN A 197 12.56 22.60 -3.53
C GLN A 197 14.02 22.49 -3.10
N VAL A 198 14.36 21.39 -2.44
CA VAL A 198 15.74 21.07 -2.10
C VAL A 198 16.31 20.03 -3.06
N SER A 199 17.63 20.00 -3.15
CA SER A 199 18.33 18.98 -3.94
C SER A 199 18.14 17.58 -3.32
N PRO A 200 18.27 16.49 -4.11
CA PRO A 200 18.25 15.14 -3.58
C PRO A 200 19.31 14.90 -2.48
N ALA A 201 20.47 15.56 -2.57
CA ALA A 201 21.54 15.47 -1.59
C ALA A 201 21.14 16.10 -0.24
N GLU A 202 20.47 17.26 -0.26
CA GLU A 202 19.96 17.91 0.95
C GLU A 202 18.79 17.12 1.57
N GLU A 203 17.89 16.58 0.74
CA GLU A 203 16.81 15.70 1.21
C GLU A 203 17.39 14.45 1.92
N LEU A 204 18.40 13.81 1.33
CA LEU A 204 19.10 12.68 1.94
C LEU A 204 19.81 13.06 3.24
N ALA A 205 20.50 14.19 3.25
CA ALA A 205 21.16 14.68 4.45
C ALA A 205 20.15 14.85 5.60
N ARG A 206 18.92 15.28 5.32
CA ARG A 206 17.85 15.40 6.33
C ARG A 206 17.35 14.06 6.84
N ILE A 207 17.11 13.08 5.97
CA ILE A 207 16.39 11.85 6.37
C ILE A 207 17.29 10.72 6.88
N LEU A 208 18.50 10.56 6.34
CA LEU A 208 19.35 9.40 6.62
C LEU A 208 19.71 9.26 8.11
N PRO A 209 20.08 10.34 8.85
CA PRO A 209 20.36 10.24 10.27
C PRO A 209 19.17 9.75 11.10
N THR A 210 17.95 10.14 10.73
CA THR A 210 16.73 9.71 11.42
C THR A 210 16.39 8.25 11.12
N ILE A 211 16.63 7.77 9.89
CA ILE A 211 16.49 6.34 9.56
C ILE A 211 17.45 5.52 10.41
N GLN A 212 18.73 5.91 10.47
CA GLN A 212 19.75 5.24 11.28
C GLN A 212 19.39 5.24 12.77
N LEU A 213 18.89 6.37 13.28
CA LEU A 213 18.36 6.48 14.63
C LEU A 213 17.25 5.46 14.88
N LEU A 214 16.20 5.42 14.05
CA LEU A 214 15.10 4.45 14.18
C LEU A 214 15.62 3.00 14.18
N ARG A 215 16.54 2.65 13.28
CA ARG A 215 17.15 1.32 13.22
C ARG A 215 17.92 0.94 14.49
N SER A 216 18.42 1.93 15.24
CA SER A 216 19.14 1.72 16.49
C SER A 216 18.24 1.58 17.73
N LEU A 217 16.94 1.90 17.62
CA LEU A 217 16.00 1.88 18.75
C LEU A 217 15.30 0.51 18.83
N PRO A 218 15.45 -0.24 19.94
CA PRO A 218 14.72 -1.48 20.14
C PRO A 218 13.19 -1.29 20.08
N GLU A 219 12.70 -0.16 20.57
CA GLU A 219 11.27 0.19 20.58
C GLU A 219 10.68 0.31 19.17
N ALA A 220 11.52 0.56 18.16
CA ALA A 220 11.11 0.67 16.76
C ALA A 220 11.20 -0.65 15.98
N ALA A 221 11.56 -1.78 16.62
CA ALA A 221 11.72 -3.07 15.93
C ALA A 221 10.44 -3.60 15.26
N GLY A 222 9.27 -3.23 15.79
CA GLY A 222 7.94 -3.56 15.26
C GLY A 222 7.29 -2.42 14.48
N VAL A 223 8.06 -1.40 14.06
CA VAL A 223 7.54 -0.17 13.45
C VAL A 223 8.08 -0.03 12.03
N ALA A 224 7.19 0.19 11.07
CA ALA A 224 7.59 0.45 9.69
C ALA A 224 8.19 1.86 9.55
N ILE A 225 9.15 1.99 8.64
CA ILE A 225 9.83 3.26 8.32
C ILE A 225 9.42 3.57 6.89
N SER A 226 8.56 4.57 6.74
CA SER A 226 8.08 5.10 5.48
C SER A 226 8.85 6.37 5.12
N ILE A 227 9.09 6.57 3.83
CA ILE A 227 9.82 7.74 3.32
C ILE A 227 8.89 8.49 2.35
N ASP A 228 8.51 9.70 2.74
CA ASP A 228 7.72 10.63 1.91
C ASP A 228 8.66 11.27 0.88
N THR A 229 8.80 10.61 -0.27
CA THR A 229 9.64 11.08 -1.37
C THR A 229 9.07 10.63 -2.70
N TYR A 230 9.20 11.52 -3.69
CA TYR A 230 8.90 11.21 -5.08
C TYR A 230 10.17 10.95 -5.90
N ARG A 231 11.37 10.93 -5.30
CA ARG A 231 12.66 10.84 -6.00
C ARG A 231 13.26 9.44 -5.94
N ALA A 232 13.58 8.85 -7.09
CA ALA A 232 14.15 7.51 -7.20
C ALA A 232 15.46 7.36 -6.44
N SER A 233 16.36 8.35 -6.55
CA SER A 233 17.66 8.33 -5.86
C SER A 233 17.52 8.37 -4.33
N VAL A 234 16.51 9.11 -3.83
CA VAL A 234 16.24 9.22 -2.40
C VAL A 234 15.64 7.93 -1.87
N ALA A 235 14.66 7.37 -2.59
CA ALA A 235 14.05 6.08 -2.28
C ALA A 235 15.10 4.96 -2.19
N ALA A 236 16.00 4.86 -3.18
CA ALA A 236 17.04 3.84 -3.20
C ALA A 236 17.99 3.94 -1.99
N ALA A 237 18.48 5.13 -1.68
CA ALA A 237 19.38 5.34 -0.55
C ALA A 237 18.68 5.14 0.81
N ALA A 238 17.40 5.53 0.93
CA ALA A 238 16.65 5.35 2.15
C ALA A 238 16.34 3.87 2.46
N ILE A 239 15.96 3.08 1.45
CA ILE A 239 15.79 1.62 1.60
C ILE A 239 17.13 0.97 1.96
N ALA A 240 18.23 1.36 1.31
CA ALA A 240 19.56 0.87 1.66
C ALA A 240 19.96 1.20 3.11
N ALA A 241 19.49 2.33 3.66
CA ALA A 241 19.69 2.72 5.05
C ALA A 241 18.76 1.99 6.05
N GLY A 242 17.81 1.19 5.58
CA GLY A 242 16.91 0.38 6.41
C GLY A 242 15.46 0.88 6.47
N ALA A 243 15.05 1.80 5.59
CA ALA A 243 13.64 2.09 5.39
C ALA A 243 12.89 0.89 4.77
N HIS A 244 11.56 0.89 4.90
CA HIS A 244 10.72 -0.26 4.54
C HIS A 244 9.70 0.06 3.45
N VAL A 245 9.18 1.29 3.43
CA VAL A 245 8.09 1.72 2.55
C VAL A 245 8.46 3.03 1.87
N ILE A 246 8.11 3.17 0.59
CA ILE A 246 8.18 4.44 -0.13
C ILE A 246 6.76 5.03 -0.21
N ASN A 247 6.60 6.26 0.26
CA ASN A 247 5.33 6.99 0.17
C ASN A 247 5.47 8.08 -0.89
N ASP A 248 4.86 7.87 -2.05
CA ASP A 248 4.96 8.79 -3.16
C ASP A 248 3.63 9.48 -3.46
N VAL A 249 3.63 10.78 -3.16
CA VAL A 249 2.50 11.68 -3.42
C VAL A 249 2.12 11.75 -4.91
N SER A 250 3.04 11.44 -5.81
CA SER A 250 2.86 11.61 -7.25
C SER A 250 2.54 10.31 -8.01
N ALA A 251 2.59 9.17 -7.34
CA ALA A 251 2.46 7.85 -7.93
C ALA A 251 3.35 7.63 -9.19
N GLY A 252 4.57 8.17 -9.19
CA GLY A 252 5.60 8.08 -10.22
C GLY A 252 5.47 9.13 -11.33
N LEU A 253 4.73 10.22 -11.09
CA LEU A 253 4.57 11.29 -12.07
C LEU A 253 5.65 12.38 -11.98
N LEU A 254 6.26 12.57 -10.81
CA LEU A 254 7.32 13.57 -10.63
C LEU A 254 8.73 13.04 -10.91
N ASP A 255 8.92 11.72 -10.88
CA ASP A 255 10.17 11.05 -11.25
C ASP A 255 9.84 9.73 -11.98
N PRO A 256 10.15 9.61 -13.28
CA PRO A 256 9.85 8.42 -14.06
C PRO A 256 10.66 7.19 -13.61
N ASP A 257 11.80 7.37 -12.94
CA ASP A 257 12.67 6.28 -12.51
C ASP A 257 12.24 5.68 -11.17
N LEU A 258 11.28 6.30 -10.47
CA LEU A 258 10.87 5.88 -9.13
C LEU A 258 10.24 4.48 -9.13
N LEU A 259 9.24 4.23 -9.99
CA LEU A 259 8.54 2.94 -10.01
C LEU A 259 9.45 1.77 -10.40
N PRO A 260 10.29 1.87 -11.46
CA PRO A 260 11.30 0.85 -11.75
C PRO A 260 12.30 0.64 -10.59
N THR A 261 12.67 1.72 -9.90
CA THR A 261 13.55 1.64 -8.73
C THR A 261 12.89 0.88 -7.59
N VAL A 262 11.63 1.20 -7.24
CA VAL A 262 10.86 0.50 -6.21
C VAL A 262 10.66 -0.97 -6.56
N ALA A 263 10.38 -1.30 -7.82
CA ALA A 263 10.26 -2.68 -8.29
C ALA A 263 11.52 -3.50 -8.01
N ARG A 264 12.70 -2.95 -8.36
CA ARG A 264 14.00 -3.57 -8.10
C ARG A 264 14.31 -3.70 -6.62
N LEU A 265 13.95 -2.70 -5.81
CA LEU A 265 14.14 -2.73 -4.35
C LEU A 265 13.21 -3.75 -3.67
N GLY A 266 12.08 -4.08 -4.30
CA GLY A 266 11.10 -5.04 -3.77
C GLY A 266 10.43 -4.57 -2.48
N CYS A 267 10.45 -3.28 -2.18
CA CYS A 267 9.77 -2.67 -1.03
C CYS A 267 8.29 -2.37 -1.35
N SER A 268 7.51 -2.05 -0.32
CA SER A 268 6.11 -1.63 -0.50
C SER A 268 6.03 -0.14 -0.82
N VAL A 269 5.03 0.27 -1.58
CA VAL A 269 4.86 1.66 -2.05
C VAL A 269 3.44 2.16 -1.86
N CYS A 270 3.30 3.36 -1.30
CA CYS A 270 2.06 4.12 -1.31
C CYS A 270 2.01 4.97 -2.59
N LEU A 271 0.99 4.76 -3.42
CA LEU A 271 0.71 5.54 -4.61
C LEU A 271 -0.48 6.46 -4.32
N MET A 272 -0.20 7.76 -4.19
CA MET A 272 -1.24 8.75 -3.96
C MET A 272 -1.71 9.38 -5.27
N HIS A 273 -3.00 9.68 -5.35
CA HIS A 273 -3.55 10.46 -6.45
C HIS A 273 -3.35 11.97 -6.26
N MET A 274 -2.61 12.59 -7.19
CA MET A 274 -2.50 14.05 -7.34
C MET A 274 -2.45 14.46 -8.82
N ARG A 275 -2.64 15.75 -9.11
CA ARG A 275 -2.47 16.33 -10.45
C ARG A 275 -1.49 17.50 -10.42
N GLY A 276 -0.62 17.58 -11.43
CA GLY A 276 0.39 18.63 -11.57
C GLY A 276 1.52 18.49 -10.56
N THR A 277 1.94 19.61 -9.97
CA THR A 277 2.97 19.69 -8.93
C THR A 277 2.40 20.33 -7.67
N PRO A 278 3.11 20.32 -6.52
CA PRO A 278 2.69 21.09 -5.34
C PRO A 278 2.30 22.55 -5.63
N ASP A 279 2.96 23.19 -6.60
CA ASP A 279 2.72 24.59 -6.97
C ASP A 279 1.49 24.79 -7.88
N THR A 280 1.16 23.79 -8.71
CA THR A 280 0.07 23.91 -9.69
C THR A 280 -1.21 23.18 -9.29
N MET A 281 -1.15 22.22 -8.38
CA MET A 281 -2.25 21.30 -8.06
C MET A 281 -3.53 22.03 -7.63
N THR A 282 -3.42 23.18 -6.97
CA THR A 282 -4.57 23.97 -6.50
C THR A 282 -5.45 24.50 -7.63
N LYS A 283 -4.93 24.56 -8.86
CA LYS A 283 -5.66 24.98 -10.07
C LYS A 283 -6.25 23.80 -10.86
N LEU A 284 -5.89 22.56 -10.52
CA LEU A 284 -6.23 21.35 -11.29
C LEU A 284 -7.36 20.53 -10.67
N THR A 285 -8.38 21.22 -10.14
CA THR A 285 -9.49 20.62 -9.38
C THR A 285 -10.73 20.28 -10.21
N GLN A 286 -10.63 20.31 -11.54
CA GLN A 286 -11.76 20.03 -12.43
C GLN A 286 -11.81 18.54 -12.79
N TYR A 287 -12.86 17.85 -12.34
CA TYR A 287 -13.11 16.44 -12.65
C TYR A 287 -14.41 16.34 -13.47
N PRO A 288 -14.34 16.23 -14.81
CA PRO A 288 -15.53 16.33 -15.68
C PRO A 288 -16.64 15.32 -15.36
N HIS A 289 -16.28 14.15 -14.84
CA HIS A 289 -17.20 13.06 -14.49
C HIS A 289 -17.34 12.85 -12.96
N GLY A 290 -17.01 13.87 -12.18
CA GLY A 290 -16.99 13.81 -10.72
C GLY A 290 -15.65 13.31 -10.15
N VAL A 291 -15.35 13.71 -8.92
CA VAL A 291 -14.05 13.44 -8.29
C VAL A 291 -13.81 11.94 -8.08
N LEU A 292 -14.83 11.19 -7.68
CA LEU A 292 -14.70 9.75 -7.42
C LEU A 292 -14.23 9.00 -8.68
N ARG A 293 -14.92 9.23 -9.81
CA ARG A 293 -14.60 8.62 -11.10
C ARG A 293 -13.22 9.06 -11.58
N GLY A 294 -12.92 10.35 -11.52
CA GLY A 294 -11.64 10.86 -11.97
C GLY A 294 -10.44 10.34 -11.16
N VAL A 295 -10.58 10.26 -9.83
CA VAL A 295 -9.57 9.63 -8.96
C VAL A 295 -9.42 8.15 -9.31
N ALA A 296 -10.53 7.42 -9.51
CA ALA A 296 -10.49 6.00 -9.86
C ALA A 296 -9.78 5.75 -11.20
N ASP A 297 -10.12 6.51 -12.23
CA ASP A 297 -9.56 6.35 -13.57
C ASP A 297 -8.05 6.68 -13.59
N GLU A 298 -7.65 7.80 -12.96
CA GLU A 298 -6.26 8.27 -12.92
C GLU A 298 -5.38 7.40 -12.02
N LEU A 299 -5.84 7.06 -10.81
CA LEU A 299 -5.07 6.19 -9.91
C LEU A 299 -4.99 4.75 -10.45
N GLY A 300 -6.06 4.25 -11.08
CA GLY A 300 -6.05 2.96 -11.77
C GLY A 300 -5.05 2.91 -12.91
N ALA A 301 -4.86 4.01 -13.65
CA ALA A 301 -3.79 4.11 -14.64
C ALA A 301 -2.40 4.04 -14.00
N ARG A 302 -2.20 4.64 -12.83
CA ARG A 302 -0.92 4.56 -12.12
C ARG A 302 -0.63 3.18 -11.56
N VAL A 303 -1.64 2.44 -11.08
CA VAL A 303 -1.48 1.02 -10.69
C VAL A 303 -0.96 0.19 -11.86
N ARG A 304 -1.55 0.32 -13.05
CA ARG A 304 -1.08 -0.40 -14.25
C ARG A 304 0.36 -0.05 -14.62
N VAL A 305 0.77 1.22 -14.50
CA VAL A 305 2.16 1.64 -14.75
C VAL A 305 3.11 1.05 -13.70
N ALA A 306 2.70 0.98 -12.43
CA ALA A 306 3.48 0.36 -11.37
C ALA A 306 3.69 -1.15 -11.59
N GLU A 307 2.61 -1.87 -11.93
CA GLU A 307 2.65 -3.30 -12.25
C GLU A 307 3.53 -3.56 -13.48
N ALA A 308 3.39 -2.77 -14.55
CA ALA A 308 4.23 -2.85 -15.75
C ALA A 308 5.71 -2.54 -15.48
N ALA A 309 6.02 -1.71 -14.48
CA ALA A 309 7.39 -1.47 -14.02
C ALA A 309 7.97 -2.64 -13.19
N GLY A 310 7.17 -3.66 -12.89
CA GLY A 310 7.55 -4.85 -12.11
C GLY A 310 7.22 -4.77 -10.61
N ILE A 311 6.46 -3.75 -10.18
CA ILE A 311 5.99 -3.70 -8.79
C ILE A 311 4.90 -4.75 -8.61
N ARG A 312 5.14 -5.70 -7.71
CA ARG A 312 4.17 -6.75 -7.37
C ARG A 312 2.93 -6.09 -6.79
N ARG A 313 1.75 -6.49 -7.26
CA ARG A 313 0.45 -5.95 -6.81
C ARG A 313 0.29 -5.93 -5.28
N TRP A 314 0.74 -6.99 -4.60
CA TRP A 314 0.73 -7.11 -3.13
C TRP A 314 1.72 -6.18 -2.40
N ARG A 315 2.44 -5.29 -3.11
CA ARG A 315 3.32 -4.26 -2.54
C ARG A 315 2.73 -2.86 -2.69
N ILE A 316 1.55 -2.72 -3.31
CA ILE A 316 0.93 -1.43 -3.60
C ILE A 316 -0.08 -1.08 -2.50
N ILE A 317 0.02 0.16 -2.00
CA ILE A 317 -0.94 0.82 -1.11
C ILE A 317 -1.48 2.05 -1.85
N LEU A 318 -2.76 2.35 -1.75
CA LEU A 318 -3.39 3.47 -2.48
C LEU A 318 -3.79 4.62 -1.55
N ASP A 319 -3.68 5.87 -2.01
CA ASP A 319 -4.19 7.04 -1.29
C ASP A 319 -5.00 7.95 -2.23
N PRO A 320 -6.25 8.35 -1.88
CA PRO A 320 -7.07 9.24 -2.70
C PRO A 320 -6.50 10.67 -2.84
N GLY A 321 -5.51 11.03 -2.03
CA GLY A 321 -4.81 12.30 -2.00
C GLY A 321 -5.68 13.43 -1.49
N ILE A 322 -6.20 13.30 -0.26
CA ILE A 322 -7.02 14.34 0.38
C ILE A 322 -6.23 15.66 0.45
N GLY A 323 -6.81 16.72 -0.10
CA GLY A 323 -6.22 18.05 -0.18
C GLY A 323 -5.26 18.28 -1.35
N PHE A 324 -5.03 17.28 -2.22
CA PHE A 324 -4.18 17.42 -3.41
C PHE A 324 -5.03 17.51 -4.68
N ALA A 325 -5.01 18.66 -5.37
CA ALA A 325 -5.83 18.90 -6.56
C ALA A 325 -7.35 18.65 -6.37
N LYS A 326 -7.90 18.98 -5.20
CA LYS A 326 -9.32 18.81 -4.85
C LYS A 326 -9.86 20.03 -4.13
N THR A 327 -11.11 20.42 -4.42
CA THR A 327 -11.85 21.43 -3.64
C THR A 327 -12.27 20.87 -2.27
N GLN A 328 -12.79 21.73 -1.41
CA GLN A 328 -13.33 21.31 -0.10
C GLN A 328 -14.44 20.26 -0.26
N GLU A 329 -15.39 20.51 -1.16
CA GLU A 329 -16.55 19.65 -1.42
C GLU A 329 -16.09 18.28 -1.95
N GLN A 330 -15.10 18.28 -2.82
CA GLN A 330 -14.51 17.06 -3.39
C GLN A 330 -13.76 16.24 -2.33
N ASN A 331 -13.05 16.88 -1.39
CA ASN A 331 -12.42 16.17 -0.27
C ASN A 331 -13.46 15.50 0.64
N LEU A 332 -14.56 16.20 0.93
CA LEU A 332 -15.66 15.64 1.72
C LEU A 332 -16.37 14.50 0.97
N GLU A 333 -16.52 14.60 -0.35
CA GLU A 333 -17.08 13.54 -1.17
C GLU A 333 -16.22 12.28 -1.15
N LEU A 334 -14.90 12.41 -1.29
CA LEU A 334 -13.99 11.27 -1.22
C LEU A 334 -14.00 10.60 0.15
N LEU A 335 -14.03 11.35 1.25
CA LEU A 335 -14.15 10.77 2.60
C LEU A 335 -15.48 10.02 2.77
N ARG A 336 -16.58 10.59 2.30
CA ARG A 336 -17.92 10.00 2.42
C ARG A 336 -18.06 8.71 1.61
N ARG A 337 -17.42 8.66 0.43
CA ARG A 337 -17.58 7.60 -0.57
C ARG A 337 -16.31 6.77 -0.75
N LEU A 338 -15.43 6.75 0.25
CA LEU A 338 -14.17 6.01 0.18
C LEU A 338 -14.39 4.51 -0.04
N GLY A 339 -15.44 3.93 0.56
CA GLY A 339 -15.81 2.53 0.33
C GLY A 339 -16.12 2.24 -1.13
N GLU A 340 -16.89 3.13 -1.79
CA GLU A 340 -17.19 3.01 -3.22
C GLU A 340 -15.94 3.13 -4.10
N LEU A 341 -14.99 3.99 -3.72
CA LEU A 341 -13.71 4.09 -4.42
C LEU A 341 -12.92 2.80 -4.30
N ARG A 342 -12.80 2.21 -3.09
CA ARG A 342 -12.07 0.95 -2.87
C ARG A 342 -12.68 -0.22 -3.63
N ASP A 343 -14.01 -0.25 -3.77
CA ASP A 343 -14.72 -1.37 -4.38
C ASP A 343 -14.62 -1.41 -5.91
N VAL A 344 -14.02 -0.39 -6.54
CA VAL A 344 -13.65 -0.40 -7.95
C VAL A 344 -12.79 -1.65 -8.24
N PRO A 345 -13.09 -2.44 -9.29
CA PRO A 345 -12.41 -3.72 -9.54
C PRO A 345 -10.88 -3.64 -9.55
N ALA A 346 -10.32 -2.57 -10.15
CA ALA A 346 -8.87 -2.36 -10.23
C ALA A 346 -8.18 -2.21 -8.86
N PHE A 347 -8.92 -1.88 -7.79
CA PHE A 347 -8.39 -1.62 -6.45
C PHE A 347 -8.75 -2.69 -5.42
N ARG A 348 -9.61 -3.64 -5.79
CA ARG A 348 -10.05 -4.68 -4.87
C ARG A 348 -8.83 -5.44 -4.30
N GLY A 349 -8.83 -5.63 -2.98
CA GLY A 349 -7.75 -6.29 -2.25
C GLY A 349 -6.56 -5.39 -1.91
N LEU A 350 -6.41 -4.22 -2.54
CA LEU A 350 -5.33 -3.30 -2.23
C LEU A 350 -5.64 -2.50 -0.95
N PRO A 351 -4.66 -2.34 -0.05
CA PRO A 351 -4.82 -1.53 1.15
C PRO A 351 -4.84 -0.03 0.83
N TRP A 352 -5.51 0.74 1.69
CA TRP A 352 -5.70 2.18 1.53
C TRP A 352 -5.09 2.99 2.66
N LEU A 353 -4.34 4.03 2.30
CA LEU A 353 -3.85 5.08 3.18
C LEU A 353 -4.69 6.34 3.00
N VAL A 354 -5.02 7.02 4.10
CA VAL A 354 -5.68 8.34 4.04
C VAL A 354 -4.95 9.36 4.92
N GLY A 355 -4.45 10.42 4.29
CA GLY A 355 -3.85 11.57 4.96
C GLY A 355 -4.75 12.81 4.98
N SER A 356 -5.65 12.92 5.98
CA SER A 356 -6.54 14.08 6.16
C SER A 356 -6.08 15.08 7.23
N SER A 357 -5.01 14.77 7.96
CA SER A 357 -4.59 15.49 9.16
C SER A 357 -4.24 16.96 8.91
N ARG A 358 -4.86 17.85 9.70
CA ARG A 358 -4.66 19.31 9.72
C ARG A 358 -4.89 20.02 8.38
N LYS A 359 -5.54 19.39 7.41
CA LYS A 359 -5.78 19.94 6.07
C LYS A 359 -6.61 21.23 6.11
N GLY A 360 -6.39 22.12 5.14
CA GLY A 360 -7.00 23.45 5.11
C GLY A 360 -8.53 23.44 5.11
N PHE A 361 -9.17 22.46 4.46
CA PHE A 361 -10.63 22.36 4.45
C PHE A 361 -11.23 22.08 5.83
N VAL A 362 -10.51 21.35 6.70
CA VAL A 362 -10.93 21.11 8.10
C VAL A 362 -11.02 22.44 8.84
N GLY A 363 -9.97 23.26 8.77
CA GLY A 363 -9.95 24.57 9.44
C GLY A 363 -10.98 25.55 8.90
N LYS A 364 -11.31 25.49 7.61
CA LYS A 364 -12.38 26.30 7.02
C LYS A 364 -13.77 25.92 7.55
N ILE A 365 -14.05 24.63 7.68
CA ILE A 365 -15.36 24.14 8.13
C ILE A 365 -15.54 24.32 9.64
N THR A 366 -14.49 24.04 10.42
CA THR A 366 -14.55 24.13 11.89
C THR A 366 -14.18 25.51 12.41
N GLU A 367 -13.86 26.46 11.53
CA GLU A 367 -13.39 27.82 11.85
C GLU A 367 -12.10 27.85 12.70
N VAL A 368 -11.34 26.75 12.73
CA VAL A 368 -10.06 26.64 13.44
C VAL A 368 -8.91 27.02 12.51
N LYS A 369 -8.38 28.24 12.73
CA LYS A 369 -7.35 28.84 11.89
C LYS A 369 -6.03 28.10 11.97
N GLU A 370 -5.54 27.83 13.19
CA GLU A 370 -4.23 27.23 13.40
C GLU A 370 -4.23 25.73 13.06
N PRO A 371 -3.39 25.24 12.13
CA PRO A 371 -3.35 23.83 11.75
C PRO A 371 -3.20 22.87 12.93
N ARG A 372 -2.35 23.21 13.91
CA ARG A 372 -2.08 22.41 15.11
C ARG A 372 -3.29 22.26 16.04
N GLU A 373 -4.28 23.15 15.94
CA GLU A 373 -5.47 23.14 16.79
C GLU A 373 -6.63 22.36 16.15
N ARG A 374 -6.48 21.89 14.91
CA ARG A 374 -7.52 21.16 14.15
C ARG A 374 -7.68 19.70 14.58
N VAL A 375 -7.37 19.36 15.83
CA VAL A 375 -7.31 17.98 16.32
C VAL A 375 -8.68 17.30 16.22
N MET A 376 -9.75 17.93 16.74
CA MET A 376 -11.09 17.33 16.72
C MET A 376 -11.66 17.20 15.31
N GLY A 377 -11.47 18.21 14.45
CA GLY A 377 -11.85 18.11 13.04
C GLY A 377 -11.08 16.99 12.32
N THR A 378 -9.80 16.81 12.64
CA THR A 378 -9.01 15.70 12.12
C THR A 378 -9.55 14.35 12.62
N ALA A 379 -9.89 14.21 13.91
CA ALA A 379 -10.45 12.99 14.47
C ALA A 379 -11.71 12.54 13.70
N VAL A 380 -12.62 13.46 13.38
CA VAL A 380 -13.82 13.16 12.58
C VAL A 380 -13.45 12.65 11.18
N THR A 381 -12.47 13.27 10.51
CA THR A 381 -12.03 12.80 9.19
C THR A 381 -11.32 11.43 9.26
N VAL A 382 -10.60 11.14 10.34
CA VAL A 382 -9.94 9.85 10.58
C VAL A 382 -10.98 8.77 10.82
N ALA A 383 -11.98 9.02 11.67
CA ALA A 383 -13.08 8.09 11.90
C ALA A 383 -13.85 7.79 10.59
N ALA A 384 -14.12 8.82 9.77
CA ALA A 384 -14.73 8.64 8.45
C ALA A 384 -13.85 7.82 7.50
N ALA A 385 -12.52 8.01 7.53
CA ALA A 385 -11.59 7.21 6.73
C ALA A 385 -11.57 5.73 7.17
N VAL A 386 -11.58 5.46 8.49
CA VAL A 386 -11.65 4.10 9.04
C VAL A 386 -12.98 3.44 8.69
N GLN A 387 -14.11 4.15 8.80
CA GLN A 387 -15.41 3.68 8.35
C GLN A 387 -15.42 3.36 6.85
N GLY A 388 -14.80 4.23 6.04
CA GLY A 388 -14.57 3.98 4.62
C GLY A 388 -13.61 2.81 4.35
N GLY A 389 -12.97 2.29 5.40
CA GLY A 389 -12.06 1.16 5.47
C GLY A 389 -10.67 1.45 4.92
N ALA A 390 -10.14 2.63 5.19
CA ALA A 390 -8.71 2.91 5.14
C ALA A 390 -7.96 2.00 6.12
N ASP A 391 -6.89 1.36 5.67
CA ASP A 391 -6.02 0.47 6.47
C ASP A 391 -4.91 1.24 7.18
N ILE A 392 -4.54 2.41 6.66
CA ILE A 392 -3.55 3.31 7.24
C ILE A 392 -4.14 4.72 7.33
N VAL A 393 -3.97 5.39 8.47
CA VAL A 393 -4.25 6.83 8.61
C VAL A 393 -2.98 7.60 8.90
N ARG A 394 -2.71 8.66 8.11
CA ARG A 394 -1.48 9.46 8.20
C ARG A 394 -1.73 10.75 8.96
N VAL A 395 -1.09 10.91 10.13
CA VAL A 395 -1.48 11.89 11.15
C VAL A 395 -0.32 12.59 11.85
N HIS A 396 -0.57 13.82 12.32
CA HIS A 396 0.37 14.58 13.16
C HIS A 396 0.14 14.31 14.66
N ASP A 397 -1.11 14.39 15.12
CA ASP A 397 -1.50 14.31 16.54
C ASP A 397 -1.68 12.85 16.98
N VAL A 398 -0.57 12.11 17.05
CA VAL A 398 -0.57 10.63 17.17
C VAL A 398 -1.39 10.11 18.36
N PRO A 399 -1.22 10.58 19.61
CA PRO A 399 -1.97 10.02 20.74
C PRO A 399 -3.48 10.09 20.56
N GLN A 400 -3.98 11.26 20.16
CA GLN A 400 -5.41 11.51 19.95
C GLN A 400 -5.96 10.69 18.77
N MET A 401 -5.15 10.53 17.72
CA MET A 401 -5.57 9.75 16.55
C MET A 401 -5.52 8.25 16.80
N VAL A 402 -4.63 7.75 17.67
CA VAL A 402 -4.67 6.34 18.10
C VAL A 402 -5.95 6.06 18.90
N GLU A 403 -6.35 6.94 19.82
CA GLU A 403 -7.64 6.80 20.52
C GLU A 403 -8.82 6.80 19.54
N THR A 404 -8.81 7.72 18.59
CA THR A 404 -9.82 7.81 17.53
C THR A 404 -9.88 6.52 16.71
N VAL A 405 -8.72 5.99 16.31
CA VAL A 405 -8.62 4.73 15.55
C VAL A 405 -9.13 3.56 16.36
N LYS A 406 -8.73 3.40 17.63
CA LYS A 406 -9.19 2.29 18.49
C LYS A 406 -10.72 2.27 18.62
N MET A 407 -11.32 3.44 18.85
CA MET A 407 -12.77 3.54 18.93
C MET A 407 -13.43 3.28 17.57
N SER A 408 -12.81 3.74 16.49
CA SER A 408 -13.31 3.49 15.13
C SER A 408 -13.26 2.01 14.77
N ASP A 409 -12.13 1.35 15.01
CA ASP A 409 -11.97 -0.09 14.79
C ASP A 409 -12.99 -0.88 15.62
N ALA A 410 -13.23 -0.50 16.89
CA ALA A 410 -14.27 -1.15 17.71
C ALA A 410 -15.71 -1.02 17.15
N ILE A 411 -15.99 -0.01 16.31
CA ILE A 411 -17.31 0.17 15.67
C ILE A 411 -17.38 -0.62 14.35
N TRP A 412 -16.30 -0.63 13.56
CA TRP A 412 -16.34 -1.07 12.16
C TRP A 412 -15.52 -2.33 11.82
N ARG A 413 -14.71 -2.85 12.74
CA ARG A 413 -13.78 -3.99 12.52
C ARG A 413 -13.93 -5.03 13.63
N PHE A 414 -15.01 -5.83 13.57
CA PHE A 414 -15.34 -6.90 14.52
C PHE A 414 -15.49 -8.25 13.82
#